data_AF-A0A4Q2U3B2-F1
#
_entry.id   AF-A0A4Q2U3B2-F1
#
_cell.length_a   1.000
_cell.length_b   1.000
_cell.length_c   1.000
_cell.angle_alpha   90.00
_cell.angle_beta   90.00
_cell.angle_gamma   90.00
#
_symmetry.space_group_name_H-M   'P 1'
#
loop_
_entity.id
_entity.type
_entity.pdbx_description
1 polymer ?
#
loop_
_entity_poly.entity_id
_entity_poly.type
_entity_poly.pdbx_seq_one_letter_code
_entity_poly.pdbx_strand_id
1 'polypeptide(L)'
;MSDTVTLSGTVADVFAHRFTLKGEGGTVLADLGPKGAERIRLAPGDVVTVTGDAKPSEIKVRTVLRAGETVEVPQGPKPHGKPHGRPGDRSEAA
;
A
#
# COMPACT_ATOMS: atom_id res chain seq x y z
N MET A 1 -10.76 14.93 1.14
CA MET A 1 -10.80 14.13 -0.11
C MET A 1 -9.39 13.64 -0.37
N SER A 2 -9.18 12.40 -0.81
CA SER A 2 -7.85 11.94 -1.22
C SER A 2 -7.79 12.01 -2.73
N ASP A 3 -6.73 12.60 -3.25
CA ASP A 3 -6.55 12.73 -4.69
C ASP A 3 -6.13 11.37 -5.25
N THR A 4 -6.89 10.89 -6.24
CA THR A 4 -6.53 9.67 -6.95
C THR A 4 -5.47 10.03 -7.99
N VAL A 5 -4.36 9.28 -7.97
CA VAL A 5 -3.23 9.46 -8.88
C VAL A 5 -2.97 8.18 -9.66
N THR A 6 -2.48 8.33 -10.88
CA THR A 6 -1.99 7.24 -11.72
C THR A 6 -0.53 7.47 -12.02
N LEU A 7 0.33 6.50 -11.71
CA LEU A 7 1.77 6.58 -11.92
C LEU A 7 2.28 5.34 -12.65
N SER A 8 3.20 5.53 -13.58
CA SER A 8 3.92 4.46 -14.26
C SER A 8 5.38 4.47 -13.85
N GLY A 9 5.97 3.30 -13.68
CA GLY A 9 7.38 3.21 -13.32
C GLY A 9 7.87 1.78 -13.21
N THR A 10 9.11 1.65 -12.71
CA THR A 10 9.74 0.37 -12.42
C THR A 10 9.73 0.11 -10.93
N VAL A 11 9.36 -1.10 -10.51
CA VAL A 11 9.47 -1.55 -9.12
C VAL A 11 10.94 -1.60 -8.75
N ALA A 12 11.36 -0.83 -7.75
CA ALA A 12 12.74 -0.81 -7.28
C ALA A 12 12.96 -1.83 -6.16
N ASP A 13 12.12 -1.80 -5.11
CA ASP A 13 12.20 -2.69 -3.95
C ASP A 13 10.81 -3.16 -3.52
N VAL A 14 10.72 -4.35 -2.93
CA VAL A 14 9.46 -4.92 -2.42
C VAL A 14 9.61 -5.28 -0.94
N PHE A 15 8.69 -4.79 -0.11
CA PHE A 15 8.64 -4.92 1.34
C PHE A 15 7.30 -5.49 1.80
N ALA A 16 7.20 -6.82 1.87
CA ALA A 16 5.95 -7.53 2.19
C ALA A 16 4.79 -7.11 1.26
N HIS A 17 3.93 -6.18 1.70
CA HIS A 17 2.79 -5.68 0.94
C HIS A 17 2.97 -4.27 0.35
N ARG A 18 4.16 -3.70 0.52
CA ARG A 18 4.54 -2.39 -0.02
C ARG A 18 5.69 -2.53 -1.01
N PHE A 19 5.88 -1.55 -1.87
CA PHE A 19 7.00 -1.50 -2.80
C PHE A 19 7.34 -0.07 -3.17
N THR A 20 8.56 0.16 -3.62
CA THR A 20 8.98 1.44 -4.18
C THR A 20 8.80 1.42 -5.69
N LEU A 21 8.18 2.46 -6.24
CA LEU A 21 8.00 2.66 -7.68
C LEU A 21 8.86 3.85 -8.11
N LYS A 22 9.84 3.59 -8.97
CA LYS A 22 10.67 4.63 -9.59
C LYS A 22 10.02 5.09 -10.89
N GLY A 23 9.49 6.30 -10.89
CA GLY A 23 8.88 6.95 -12.06
C GLY A 23 9.58 8.27 -12.41
N GLU A 24 8.99 9.05 -13.33
CA GLU A 24 9.57 10.31 -13.81
C GLU A 24 9.73 11.36 -12.70
N GLY A 25 8.81 11.41 -11.73
CA GLY A 25 8.84 12.34 -10.60
C GLY A 25 9.71 11.91 -9.42
N GLY A 26 10.45 10.81 -9.55
CA GLY A 26 11.24 10.22 -8.47
C GLY A 26 10.68 8.89 -7.97
N THR A 27 11.07 8.52 -6.75
CA THR A 27 10.68 7.25 -6.13
C THR A 27 9.56 7.48 -5.12
N VAL A 28 8.48 6.72 -5.25
CA VAL A 28 7.33 6.78 -4.34
C VAL A 28 7.10 5.44 -3.67
N LEU A 29 6.55 5.45 -2.45
CA LEU A 29 6.12 4.25 -1.76
C LEU A 29 4.68 3.92 -2.15
N ALA A 30 4.43 2.69 -2.58
CA ALA A 30 3.12 2.17 -2.94
C ALA A 30 2.72 1.03 -2.00
N ASP A 31 1.46 1.00 -1.59
CA ASP A 31 0.91 0.02 -0.66
C ASP A 31 -0.27 -0.75 -1.28
N LEU A 32 -0.10 -2.07 -1.43
CA LEU A 32 -1.13 -3.00 -1.90
C LEU A 32 -2.06 -3.48 -0.77
N GLY A 33 -1.65 -3.32 0.48
CA GLY A 33 -2.22 -3.99 1.63
C GLY A 33 -2.00 -5.51 1.59
N PRO A 34 -2.21 -6.22 2.73
CA PRO A 34 -1.96 -7.66 2.82
C PRO A 34 -2.73 -8.49 1.78
N LYS A 35 -4.01 -8.18 1.57
CA LYS A 35 -4.86 -8.87 0.58
C LYS A 35 -4.44 -8.62 -0.86
N GLY A 36 -3.90 -7.43 -1.14
CA GLY A 36 -3.35 -7.11 -2.46
C GLY A 36 -2.08 -7.90 -2.74
N ALA A 37 -1.18 -7.99 -1.75
CA ALA A 37 0.07 -8.73 -1.85
C ALA A 37 -0.10 -10.25 -1.99
N GLU A 38 -1.21 -10.81 -1.49
CA GLU A 38 -1.59 -12.20 -1.73
C GLU A 38 -1.98 -12.47 -3.20
N ARG A 39 -2.50 -11.46 -3.91
CA ARG A 39 -2.99 -11.57 -5.29
C ARG A 39 -1.96 -11.12 -6.33
N ILE A 40 -1.14 -10.15 -5.98
CA ILE A 40 -0.19 -9.49 -6.87
C ILE A 40 1.21 -9.74 -6.34
N ARG A 41 1.96 -10.58 -7.03
CA ARG A 41 3.38 -10.78 -6.76
C ARG A 41 4.19 -9.88 -7.69
N LEU A 42 4.75 -8.81 -7.12
CA LEU A 42 5.69 -7.93 -7.78
C LEU A 42 7.13 -8.32 -7.45
N ALA A 43 8.03 -8.08 -8.39
CA ALA A 43 9.46 -8.21 -8.21
C ALA A 43 10.19 -6.92 -8.63
N PRO A 44 11.37 -6.63 -8.05
CA PRO A 44 12.26 -5.61 -8.58
C PRO A 44 12.49 -5.78 -10.08
N GLY A 45 12.39 -4.67 -10.82
CA GLY A 45 12.48 -4.65 -12.29
C GLY A 45 11.14 -4.74 -13.03
N ASP A 46 10.03 -5.08 -12.35
CA ASP A 46 8.71 -5.06 -12.97
C ASP A 46 8.31 -3.64 -13.41
N VAL A 47 7.85 -3.50 -14.66
CA VAL A 47 7.27 -2.25 -15.16
C VAL A 47 5.76 -2.31 -14.96
N VAL A 48 5.23 -1.37 -14.18
CA VAL A 48 3.82 -1.32 -13.82
C VAL A 48 3.25 0.09 -13.88
N THR A 49 1.95 0.18 -14.10
CA THR A 49 1.16 1.39 -13.88
C THR A 49 0.24 1.15 -12.69
N VAL A 50 0.28 2.04 -11.70
CA VAL A 50 -0.54 1.94 -10.49
C VAL A 50 -1.53 3.09 -10.46
N THR A 51 -2.77 2.82 -10.04
CA THR A 51 -3.73 3.86 -9.70
C THR A 51 -4.14 3.71 -8.25
N GLY A 52 -4.18 4.81 -7.50
CA GLY A 52 -4.45 4.75 -6.06
C GLY A 52 -4.67 6.12 -5.43
N ASP A 53 -4.96 6.11 -4.13
CA ASP A 53 -5.12 7.34 -3.34
C ASP A 53 -3.76 7.86 -2.88
N ALA A 54 -3.42 9.09 -3.27
CA ALA A 54 -2.24 9.77 -2.76
C ALA A 54 -2.42 10.11 -1.26
N LYS A 55 -1.43 9.72 -0.46
CA LYS A 55 -1.23 10.13 0.93
C LYS A 55 0.10 10.90 1.03
N PRO A 56 0.32 11.65 2.11
CA PRO A 56 1.56 12.41 2.27
C PRO A 56 2.86 11.57 2.18
N SER A 57 2.79 10.27 2.50
CA SER A 57 3.98 9.40 2.55
C SER A 57 3.92 8.19 1.63
N GLU A 58 2.78 7.93 0.99
CA GLU A 58 2.58 6.72 0.17
C GLU A 58 1.36 6.84 -0.75
N ILE A 59 1.22 5.89 -1.66
CA ILE A 59 0.02 5.71 -2.46
C ILE A 59 -0.67 4.43 -2.01
N LYS A 60 -1.94 4.52 -1.60
CA LYS A 60 -2.76 3.34 -1.38
C LYS A 60 -3.28 2.84 -2.73
N VAL A 61 -2.67 1.77 -3.23
CA VAL A 61 -2.93 1.24 -4.56
C VAL A 61 -4.32 0.62 -4.60
N ARG A 62 -5.08 0.96 -5.65
CA ARG A 62 -6.39 0.38 -5.96
C ARG A 62 -6.34 -0.53 -7.17
N THR A 63 -5.50 -0.23 -8.16
CA THR A 63 -5.28 -1.08 -9.33
C THR A 63 -3.81 -1.10 -9.73
N VAL A 64 -3.38 -2.23 -10.29
CA VAL A 64 -2.07 -2.41 -10.89
C VAL A 64 -2.26 -2.93 -12.31
N LEU A 65 -1.73 -2.23 -13.29
CA LEU A 65 -1.61 -2.68 -14.67
C LEU A 65 -0.18 -3.18 -14.90
N ARG A 66 -0.04 -4.44 -15.30
CA ARG A 66 1.24 -5.08 -15.63
C ARG A 66 1.08 -5.87 -16.92
N ALA A 67 1.95 -5.64 -17.90
CA ALA A 67 1.93 -6.35 -19.18
C ALA A 67 0.56 -6.40 -19.91
N GLY A 68 -0.27 -5.35 -19.74
CA GLY A 68 -1.61 -5.27 -20.32
C GLY A 68 -2.73 -5.84 -19.45
N GLU A 69 -2.40 -6.50 -18.34
CA GLU A 69 -3.37 -7.04 -17.39
C GLU A 69 -3.58 -6.09 -16.22
N THR A 70 -4.84 -5.69 -16.00
CA THR A 70 -5.22 -4.88 -14.83
C THR A 70 -5.71 -5.79 -13.71
N VAL A 71 -5.08 -5.69 -12.54
CA VAL A 71 -5.49 -6.39 -11.33
C VAL A 71 -5.99 -5.38 -10.30
N GLU A 72 -7.20 -5.63 -9.77
CA GLU A 72 -7.76 -4.85 -8.68
C GLU A 72 -7.16 -5.26 -7.33
N VAL A 73 -6.83 -4.24 -6.53
CA VAL A 73 -6.27 -4.38 -5.19
C VAL A 73 -7.41 -4.25 -4.17
N PRO A 74 -7.77 -5.34 -3.45
CA PRO A 74 -8.82 -5.29 -2.45
C PRO A 74 -8.43 -4.35 -1.31
N GLN A 75 -9.21 -3.30 -1.09
CA GLN A 75 -9.02 -2.44 0.07
C GLN A 75 -9.56 -3.18 1.30
N GLY A 76 -8.67 -3.51 2.24
CA GLY A 76 -9.10 -4.01 3.54
C GLY A 76 -9.96 -2.97 4.27
N PRO A 77 -10.82 -3.38 5.22
CA PRO A 77 -11.47 -2.40 6.09
C PRO A 77 -10.39 -1.54 6.73
N LYS A 78 -10.52 -0.21 6.62
CA LYS A 78 -9.64 0.71 7.36
C LYS A 78 -9.66 0.24 8.81
N PRO A 79 -8.51 0.02 9.47
CA PRO A 79 -8.54 -0.25 10.89
C PRO A 79 -9.22 0.94 11.54
N HIS A 80 -10.47 0.78 11.95
CA HIS A 80 -11.06 1.64 12.96
C HIS A 80 -10.05 1.62 14.11
N GLY A 81 -9.53 2.79 14.45
CA GLY A 81 -8.48 2.93 15.44
C GLY A 81 -8.78 2.01 16.61
N LYS A 82 -7.85 1.10 16.92
CA LYS A 82 -7.93 0.41 18.20
C LYS A 82 -8.06 1.52 19.26
N PRO A 83 -9.07 1.51 20.14
CA PRO A 83 -9.05 2.39 21.29
C PRO A 83 -7.70 2.16 21.96
N HIS A 84 -6.96 3.23 22.24
CA HIS A 84 -5.78 3.14 23.08
C HIS A 84 -6.13 2.29 24.28
N GLY A 85 -5.48 1.13 24.42
CA GLY A 85 -5.62 0.30 25.60
C GLY A 85 -5.38 1.19 26.80
N ARG A 86 -6.38 1.30 27.68
CA ARG A 86 -6.23 2.00 28.95
C ARG A 86 -4.98 1.45 29.64
N PRO A 87 -4.04 2.29 30.08
CA PRO A 87 -2.89 1.79 30.81
C PRO A 87 -3.37 1.26 32.16
N GLY A 88 -3.11 -0.01 32.41
CA GLY A 88 -2.97 -0.59 33.75
C GLY A 88 -4.24 -0.64 34.59
N ASP A 89 -4.96 -1.76 34.47
CA ASP A 89 -5.61 -2.35 35.64
C ASP A 89 -4.50 -2.72 36.64
N ARG A 90 -4.16 -1.78 37.54
CA ARG A 90 -3.26 -2.06 38.65
C ARG A 90 -4.09 -2.80 39.71
N SER A 91 -4.12 -4.11 39.58
CA SER A 91 -4.38 -5.00 40.70
C SER A 91 -3.45 -4.62 41.85
N GLU A 92 -4.01 -4.14 42.94
CA GLU A 92 -3.37 -4.24 44.24
C GLU A 92 -4.44 -4.72 45.22
N ALA A 93 -4.40 -6.04 45.44
CA ALA A 93 -4.97 -6.69 46.59
C ALA A 93 -3.96 -6.59 47.74
N ALA A 94 -4.37 -6.00 48.86
CA ALA A 94 -4.03 -6.37 50.24
C ALA A 94 -4.45 -5.24 51.20
#